data_AF-D8PRU5-F1
#
_entry.id   AF-D8PRU5-F1
#
_cell.length_a   1.000
_cell.length_b   1.000
_cell.length_c   1.000
_cell.angle_alpha   90.00
_cell.angle_beta   90.00
_cell.angle_gamma   90.00
#
_symmetry.space_group_name_H-M   'P 1'
#
loop_
_entity.id
_entity.type
_entity.pdbx_description
1 polymer ?
#
loop_
_entity_poly.entity_id
_entity_poly.type
_entity_poly.pdbx_seq_one_letter_code
_entity_poly.pdbx_strand_id
1 'polypeptide(L)'
;MKFFKQSFLYDDSWSIVSLAYFLRYPNPYASHVISCDVISRSMTPTGSLVTTRLILKRGALPRWAPRGIMSRAESWVVEESEVDPFGKTIRCITKNLDHVKVMQVEESVFFRQTPEGKTLQTTEARIRSNFGWGMAKRIESHGLNRFKANVQRSREGISLILEMLRQARPQTMGMGGVSMALSNSPSLYESRNYELRD
;
A
#
# COMPACT_ATOMS: atom_id res chain seq x y z
N MET A 1 -3.56 22.83 13.26
CA MET A 1 -3.02 21.53 12.82
C MET A 1 -3.36 20.46 13.85
N LYS A 2 -3.79 19.29 13.39
CA LYS A 2 -4.00 18.08 14.20
C LYS A 2 -3.06 16.97 13.77
N PHE A 3 -2.61 16.16 14.72
CA PHE A 3 -1.71 15.03 14.50
C PHE A 3 -2.36 13.74 14.99
N PHE A 4 -2.08 12.64 14.31
CA PHE A 4 -2.47 11.29 14.70
C PHE A 4 -1.33 10.33 14.44
N LYS A 5 -1.17 9.33 15.31
CA LYS A 5 -0.25 8.22 15.12
C LYS A 5 -0.87 6.93 15.65
N GLN A 6 -0.71 5.84 14.91
CA GLN A 6 -1.11 4.50 15.33
C GLN A 6 -0.17 3.47 14.71
N SER A 7 0.03 2.36 15.41
CA SER A 7 0.72 1.19 14.87
C SER A 7 -0.17 -0.03 14.93
N PHE A 8 0.05 -0.96 14.01
CA PHE A 8 -0.63 -2.25 13.96
C PHE A 8 0.35 -3.34 13.52
N LEU A 9 0.24 -4.51 14.14
CA LEU A 9 1.07 -5.67 13.84
C LEU A 9 0.23 -6.70 13.07
N TYR A 10 0.68 -7.03 11.86
CA TYR A 10 0.16 -8.16 11.09
C TYR A 10 0.96 -9.41 11.44
N ASP A 11 0.29 -10.55 11.61
CA ASP A 11 0.96 -11.83 11.84
C ASP A 11 1.64 -12.38 10.57
N ASP A 12 1.39 -11.77 9.42
CA ASP A 12 1.92 -12.16 8.12
C ASP A 12 3.31 -11.56 7.81
N SER A 13 4.00 -12.23 6.88
CA SER A 13 5.28 -11.77 6.35
C SER A 13 5.16 -10.46 5.59
N TRP A 14 6.25 -9.68 5.59
CA TRP A 14 6.28 -8.39 4.90
C TRP A 14 5.93 -8.50 3.41
N SER A 15 6.33 -9.58 2.75
CA SER A 15 6.06 -9.81 1.34
C SER A 15 4.56 -9.88 1.01
N ILE A 16 3.77 -10.63 1.78
CA ILE A 16 2.32 -10.77 1.51
C ILE A 16 1.55 -9.52 1.97
N VAL A 17 1.97 -8.88 3.06
CA VAL A 17 1.40 -7.59 3.50
C VAL A 17 1.69 -6.48 2.49
N SER A 18 2.90 -6.44 1.94
CA SER A 18 3.30 -5.52 0.87
C SER A 18 2.40 -5.68 -0.36
N LEU A 19 2.24 -6.93 -0.82
CA LEU A 19 1.37 -7.24 -1.95
C LEU A 19 -0.08 -6.82 -1.67
N ALA A 20 -0.63 -7.18 -0.49
CA ALA A 20 -1.97 -6.81 -0.10
C ALA A 20 -2.17 -5.29 -0.05
N TYR A 21 -1.18 -4.54 0.43
CA TYR A 21 -1.24 -3.07 0.47
C TYR A 21 -1.38 -2.46 -0.92
N PHE A 22 -0.64 -2.94 -1.91
CA PHE A 22 -0.70 -2.41 -3.27
C PHE A 22 -1.95 -2.88 -4.04
N LEU A 23 -2.49 -4.05 -3.71
CA LEU A 23 -3.72 -4.63 -4.28
C LEU A 23 -5.00 -4.23 -3.52
N ARG A 24 -4.91 -3.34 -2.52
CA ARG A 24 -6.04 -3.02 -1.64
C ARG A 24 -7.27 -2.45 -2.33
N TYR A 25 -7.22 -2.07 -3.61
CA TYR A 25 -8.38 -1.59 -4.34
C TYR A 25 -8.66 -2.47 -5.57
N PRO A 26 -9.95 -2.75 -5.86
CA PRO A 26 -11.13 -2.37 -5.09
C PRO A 26 -11.33 -3.24 -3.82
N ASN A 27 -12.01 -2.69 -2.80
CA ASN A 27 -12.48 -3.46 -1.63
C ASN A 27 -13.73 -2.79 -1.01
N PRO A 28 -14.62 -3.52 -0.30
CA PRO A 28 -15.88 -2.98 0.23
C PRO A 28 -15.71 -1.92 1.32
N TYR A 29 -14.59 -1.94 2.06
CA TYR A 29 -14.27 -0.94 3.09
C TYR A 29 -13.77 0.39 2.50
N ALA A 30 -13.45 0.41 1.20
CA ALA A 30 -12.99 1.58 0.46
C ALA A 30 -13.84 1.88 -0.79
N SER A 31 -15.14 1.64 -0.74
CA SER A 31 -16.10 1.90 -1.85
C SER A 31 -16.16 3.35 -2.36
N HIS A 32 -15.55 4.29 -1.64
CA HIS A 32 -15.40 5.68 -2.03
C HIS A 32 -14.24 5.92 -3.01
N VAL A 33 -13.32 4.97 -3.16
CA VAL A 33 -12.24 5.03 -4.15
C VAL A 33 -12.83 4.65 -5.51
N ILE A 34 -12.71 5.56 -6.48
CA ILE A 34 -13.27 5.42 -7.83
C ILE A 34 -12.21 4.82 -8.77
N SER A 35 -10.98 5.35 -8.73
CA SER A 35 -9.86 4.85 -9.53
C SER A 35 -8.53 4.95 -8.76
N CYS A 36 -7.56 4.14 -9.18
CA CYS A 36 -6.18 4.17 -8.68
C CYS A 36 -5.25 3.79 -9.83
N ASP A 37 -4.49 4.77 -10.32
CA ASP A 37 -3.70 4.67 -11.52
C ASP A 37 -2.21 4.85 -11.19
N VAL A 38 -1.33 4.06 -11.80
CA VAL A 38 0.13 4.25 -11.68
C VAL A 38 0.56 5.33 -12.66
N ILE A 39 1.09 6.43 -12.15
CA ILE A 39 1.58 7.56 -12.96
C ILE A 39 3.04 7.35 -13.35
N SER A 40 3.86 6.87 -12.40
CA SER A 40 5.26 6.56 -12.66
C SER A 40 5.71 5.42 -11.75
N ARG A 41 6.70 4.67 -12.24
CA ARG A 41 7.37 3.62 -11.48
C ARG A 41 8.79 3.44 -12.00
N SER A 42 9.76 3.43 -11.09
CA SER A 42 11.17 3.25 -11.42
C SER A 42 11.91 2.56 -10.27
N MET A 43 13.07 1.98 -10.58
CA MET A 43 13.97 1.46 -9.56
C MET A 43 15.04 2.52 -9.23
N THR A 44 15.38 2.64 -7.95
CA THR A 44 16.52 3.45 -7.51
C THR A 44 17.83 2.69 -7.78
N PRO A 45 18.99 3.37 -7.80
CA PRO A 45 20.28 2.70 -7.87
C PRO A 45 20.54 1.72 -6.72
N THR A 46 19.88 1.92 -5.57
CA THR A 46 19.94 1.03 -4.40
C THR A 46 19.01 -0.18 -4.47
N GLY A 47 18.22 -0.31 -5.56
CA GLY A 47 17.31 -1.43 -5.77
C GLY A 47 15.91 -1.26 -5.18
N SER A 48 15.59 -0.11 -4.59
CA SER A 48 14.23 0.20 -4.14
C SER A 48 13.29 0.46 -5.32
N LEU A 49 12.03 0.06 -5.22
CA LEU A 49 11.00 0.41 -6.21
C LEU A 49 10.25 1.68 -5.74
N VAL A 50 10.35 2.75 -6.52
CA VAL A 50 9.58 3.98 -6.29
C VAL A 50 8.38 4.00 -7.22
N THR A 51 7.20 4.29 -6.69
CA THR A 51 5.95 4.39 -7.44
C THR A 51 5.18 5.64 -7.04
N THR A 52 4.67 6.37 -8.03
CA THR A 52 3.65 7.39 -7.83
C THR A 52 2.31 6.89 -8.37
N ARG A 53 1.27 6.92 -7.55
CA ARG A 53 -0.11 6.62 -7.95
C ARG A 53 -1.00 7.85 -7.80
N LEU A 54 -1.98 7.98 -8.69
CA LEU A 54 -3.05 8.97 -8.59
C LEU A 54 -4.35 8.24 -8.25
N ILE A 55 -5.04 8.73 -7.24
CA ILE A 55 -6.25 8.11 -6.70
C ILE A 55 -7.38 9.13 -6.78
N LEU A 56 -8.48 8.75 -7.44
CA LEU A 56 -9.73 9.51 -7.40
C LEU A 56 -10.64 8.92 -6.33
N LYS A 57 -11.14 9.77 -5.43
CA LYS A 57 -12.12 9.35 -4.42
C LYS A 57 -13.32 10.29 -4.34
N ARG A 58 -14.49 9.71 -4.08
CA ARG A 58 -15.71 10.45 -3.75
C ARG A 58 -15.67 10.89 -2.29
N GLY A 59 -15.91 12.17 -2.05
CA GLY A 59 -16.10 12.74 -0.72
C GLY A 59 -17.56 13.01 -0.40
N ALA A 60 -17.81 13.42 0.84
CA ALA A 60 -19.09 13.96 1.28
C ALA A 60 -18.84 15.11 2.25
N LEU A 61 -19.47 16.25 1.98
CA LEU A 61 -19.40 17.41 2.86
C LEU A 61 -20.16 17.15 4.16
N PRO A 62 -19.63 17.57 5.32
CA PRO A 62 -20.39 17.47 6.57
C PRO A 62 -21.59 18.44 6.54
N ARG A 63 -22.69 18.08 7.21
CA ARG A 63 -23.94 18.88 7.23
C ARG A 63 -23.76 20.33 7.70
N TRP A 64 -22.76 20.60 8.53
CA TRP A 64 -22.46 21.94 9.02
C TRP A 64 -21.62 22.79 8.06
N ALA A 65 -21.09 22.20 6.98
CA ALA A 65 -20.27 22.91 6.03
C ALA A 65 -21.08 24.01 5.32
N PRO A 66 -20.51 25.21 5.14
CA PRO A 66 -21.15 26.26 4.34
C PRO A 66 -21.48 25.74 2.93
N ARG A 67 -22.65 26.12 2.41
CA ARG A 67 -22.98 25.83 1.01
C ARG A 67 -21.94 26.48 0.10
N GLY A 68 -21.50 25.75 -0.92
CA GLY A 68 -20.51 26.24 -1.87
C GLY A 68 -19.05 26.24 -1.36
N ILE A 69 -18.76 25.65 -0.18
CA ILE A 69 -17.37 25.53 0.31
C ILE A 69 -16.46 24.75 -0.66
N MET A 70 -17.03 23.82 -1.43
CA MET A 70 -16.36 23.08 -2.50
C MET A 70 -17.33 22.94 -3.68
N SER A 71 -16.80 23.07 -4.90
CA SER A 71 -17.58 22.95 -6.14
C SER A 71 -17.84 21.50 -6.54
N ARG A 72 -16.99 20.56 -6.10
CA ARG A 72 -17.09 19.12 -6.33
C ARG A 72 -16.76 18.38 -5.05
N ALA A 73 -17.44 17.25 -4.85
CA ALA A 73 -17.22 16.39 -3.67
C ALA A 73 -16.08 15.38 -3.90
N GLU A 74 -15.69 15.14 -5.15
CA GLU A 74 -14.56 14.29 -5.50
C GLU A 74 -13.24 14.97 -5.15
N SER A 75 -12.23 14.16 -4.82
CA SER A 75 -10.90 14.62 -4.47
C SER A 75 -9.85 13.73 -5.10
N TRP A 76 -8.83 14.36 -5.69
CA TRP A 76 -7.62 13.71 -6.16
C TRP A 76 -6.60 13.58 -5.04
N VAL A 77 -6.01 12.39 -4.91
CA VAL A 77 -4.95 12.09 -3.94
C VAL A 77 -3.77 11.52 -4.70
N VAL A 78 -2.59 12.07 -4.44
CA VAL A 78 -1.35 11.44 -4.90
C VAL A 78 -0.81 10.54 -3.78
N GLU A 79 -0.36 9.36 -4.17
CA GLU A 79 0.38 8.43 -3.34
C GLU A 79 1.79 8.28 -3.89
N GLU A 80 2.79 8.44 -3.04
CA GLU A 80 4.20 8.26 -3.37
C GLU A 80 4.76 7.19 -2.44
N SER A 81 5.25 6.09 -3.00
CA SER A 81 5.76 4.95 -2.23
C SER A 81 7.16 4.54 -2.65
N GLU A 82 7.99 4.17 -1.69
CA GLU A 82 9.27 3.49 -1.89
C GLU A 82 9.23 2.12 -1.19
N VAL A 83 9.59 1.07 -1.94
CA VAL A 83 9.63 -0.31 -1.47
C VAL A 83 11.06 -0.80 -1.53
N ASP A 84 11.66 -1.08 -0.38
CA ASP A 84 12.98 -1.69 -0.26
C ASP A 84 12.81 -3.20 -0.01
N PRO A 85 13.06 -4.06 -1.01
CA PRO A 85 12.90 -5.51 -0.85
C PRO A 85 13.99 -6.16 0.01
N PHE A 86 15.16 -5.54 0.15
CA PHE A 86 16.28 -6.09 0.93
C PHE A 86 16.11 -5.74 2.41
N GLY A 87 15.84 -4.48 2.71
CA GLY A 87 15.49 -4.03 4.06
C GLY A 87 14.07 -4.44 4.49
N LYS A 88 13.24 -4.94 3.56
CA LYS A 88 11.85 -5.34 3.76
C LYS A 88 11.04 -4.23 4.41
N THR A 89 11.07 -3.06 3.77
CA THR A 89 10.33 -1.89 4.20
C THR A 89 9.51 -1.27 3.08
N ILE A 90 8.40 -0.62 3.47
CA ILE A 90 7.62 0.24 2.57
C ILE A 90 7.47 1.58 3.27
N ARG A 91 7.82 2.66 2.58
CA ARG A 91 7.47 4.03 2.97
C ARG A 91 6.44 4.54 1.98
N CYS A 92 5.33 5.05 2.46
CA CYS A 92 4.27 5.58 1.61
C CYS A 92 3.77 6.91 2.18
N ILE A 93 3.63 7.91 1.32
CA ILE A 93 3.06 9.21 1.64
C ILE A 93 1.85 9.43 0.75
N THR A 94 0.73 9.83 1.33
CA THR A 94 -0.44 10.27 0.56
C THR A 94 -0.82 11.70 0.92
N LYS A 95 -1.19 12.49 -0.09
CA LYS A 95 -1.65 13.87 0.07
C LYS A 95 -2.75 14.20 -0.93
N ASN A 96 -3.78 14.93 -0.50
CA ASN A 96 -4.76 15.46 -1.42
C ASN A 96 -4.17 16.59 -2.27
N LEU A 97 -4.47 16.57 -3.57
CA LEU A 97 -4.01 17.57 -4.55
C LEU A 97 -4.95 18.76 -4.62
N ASP A 98 -6.25 18.52 -4.47
CA ASP A 98 -7.30 19.53 -4.49
C ASP A 98 -7.83 19.84 -3.09
N HIS A 99 -8.67 20.87 -2.99
CA HIS A 99 -9.33 21.30 -1.74
C HIS A 99 -8.39 21.67 -0.58
N VAL A 100 -7.08 21.84 -0.84
CA VAL A 100 -6.03 22.08 0.17
C VAL A 100 -6.28 23.32 1.03
N LYS A 101 -6.95 24.34 0.49
CA LYS A 101 -7.36 25.54 1.24
C LYS A 101 -8.38 25.18 2.34
N VAL A 102 -9.33 24.29 2.02
CA VAL A 102 -10.35 23.82 2.95
C VAL A 102 -9.70 22.87 3.96
N MET A 103 -9.02 21.83 3.48
CA MET A 103 -8.33 20.86 4.32
C MET A 103 -7.21 20.18 3.54
N GLN A 104 -6.02 20.20 4.12
CA GLN A 104 -4.87 19.41 3.69
C GLN A 104 -4.71 18.24 4.66
N VAL A 105 -4.62 17.04 4.10
CA VAL A 105 -4.33 15.79 4.82
C VAL A 105 -3.10 15.18 4.19
N GLU A 106 -2.07 15.00 5.00
CA GLU A 106 -0.88 14.23 4.66
C GLU A 106 -0.84 13.02 5.57
N GLU A 107 -0.82 11.83 4.99
CA GLU A 107 -0.66 10.56 5.71
C GLU A 107 0.67 9.92 5.32
N SER A 108 1.43 9.47 6.32
CA SER A 108 2.64 8.67 6.13
C SER A 108 2.40 7.27 6.70
N VAL A 109 2.64 6.24 5.90
CA VAL A 109 2.57 4.85 6.32
C VAL A 109 3.93 4.20 6.15
N PHE A 110 4.39 3.51 7.18
CA PHE A 110 5.64 2.77 7.19
C PHE A 110 5.40 1.32 7.58
N PHE A 111 5.72 0.40 6.68
CA PHE A 111 5.74 -1.04 6.95
C PHE A 111 7.17 -1.53 7.10
N ARG A 112 7.42 -2.41 8.07
CA ARG A 112 8.70 -3.13 8.22
C ARG A 112 8.49 -4.54 8.71
N GLN A 113 9.34 -5.47 8.28
CA GLN A 113 9.40 -6.79 8.90
C GLN A 113 9.96 -6.69 10.33
N THR A 114 9.39 -7.45 11.27
CA THR A 114 9.93 -7.63 12.62
C THR A 114 10.87 -8.85 12.67
N PRO A 115 11.73 -8.97 13.69
CA PRO A 115 12.61 -10.15 13.84
C PRO A 115 11.84 -11.49 13.87
N GLU A 116 10.59 -11.48 14.35
CA GLU A 116 9.71 -12.65 14.42
C GLU A 116 9.04 -12.99 13.08
N GLY A 117 9.41 -12.31 11.99
CA GLY A 117 8.87 -12.54 10.66
C GLY A 117 7.53 -11.85 10.39
N LYS A 118 6.91 -11.21 11.40
CA LYS A 118 5.68 -10.43 11.32
C LYS A 118 5.90 -9.07 10.63
N THR A 119 4.82 -8.31 10.39
CA THR A 119 4.91 -6.98 9.76
C THR A 119 4.32 -5.91 10.63
N LEU A 120 5.14 -4.93 11.05
CA LEU A 120 4.68 -3.76 11.78
C LEU A 120 4.36 -2.61 10.81
N GLN A 121 3.13 -2.14 10.84
CA GLN A 121 2.70 -0.91 10.20
C GLN A 121 2.70 0.23 11.23
N THR A 122 3.22 1.39 10.86
CA THR A 122 3.03 2.66 11.59
C THR A 122 2.43 3.68 10.65
N THR A 123 1.30 4.27 11.04
CA THR A 123 0.59 5.30 10.29
C THR A 123 0.63 6.59 11.09
N GLU A 124 1.01 7.68 10.44
CA GLU A 124 0.97 9.04 10.94
C GLU A 124 0.14 9.91 10.02
N ALA A 125 -0.57 10.89 10.57
CA ALA A 125 -1.29 11.86 9.77
C ALA A 125 -1.20 13.28 10.33
N ARG A 126 -1.05 14.23 9.42
CA ARG A 126 -1.09 15.67 9.67
C ARG A 126 -2.30 16.26 8.95
N ILE A 127 -3.15 16.93 9.70
CA ILE A 127 -4.38 17.53 9.19
C ILE A 127 -4.35 19.01 9.48
N ARG A 128 -4.42 19.81 8.42
CA ARG A 128 -4.35 21.27 8.49
C ARG A 128 -5.48 21.87 7.69
N SER A 129 -6.05 22.95 8.21
CA SER A 129 -6.99 23.79 7.46
C SER A 129 -6.44 25.21 7.39
N ASN A 130 -6.36 25.76 6.18
CA ASN A 130 -6.09 27.18 5.96
C ASN A 130 -7.39 27.95 5.66
N PHE A 131 -8.53 27.37 5.99
CA PHE A 131 -9.84 27.97 5.77
C PHE A 131 -10.08 29.09 6.79
N GLY A 132 -10.61 30.22 6.31
CA GLY A 132 -10.84 31.40 7.14
C GLY A 132 -12.04 31.28 8.09
N TRP A 133 -12.55 32.43 8.52
CA TRP A 133 -13.82 32.56 9.27
C TRP A 133 -13.83 31.85 10.63
N GLY A 134 -12.65 31.63 11.23
CA GLY A 134 -12.53 30.92 12.51
C GLY A 134 -12.88 29.42 12.46
N MET A 135 -13.13 28.85 11.27
CA MET A 135 -13.59 27.47 11.13
C MET A 135 -12.47 26.44 11.09
N ALA A 136 -11.20 26.86 10.96
CA ALA A 136 -10.05 25.98 10.82
C ALA A 136 -10.02 24.85 11.88
N LYS A 137 -10.18 25.19 13.17
CA LYS A 137 -10.18 24.20 14.26
C LYS A 137 -11.31 23.17 14.13
N ARG A 138 -12.50 23.58 13.67
CA ARG A 138 -13.65 22.69 13.47
C ARG A 138 -13.41 21.74 12.30
N ILE A 139 -12.89 22.26 11.19
CA ILE A 139 -12.52 21.47 10.00
C ILE A 139 -11.43 20.45 10.35
N GLU A 140 -10.36 20.88 11.02
CA GLU A 140 -9.27 19.99 11.43
C GLU A 140 -9.75 18.89 12.38
N SER A 141 -10.63 19.21 13.32
CA SER A 141 -11.20 18.22 14.24
C SER A 141 -12.11 17.22 13.51
N HIS A 142 -12.89 17.69 12.53
CA HIS A 142 -13.69 16.81 11.68
C HIS A 142 -12.80 15.88 10.84
N GLY A 143 -11.75 16.42 10.22
CA GLY A 143 -10.76 15.66 9.45
C GLY A 143 -10.11 14.57 10.30
N LEU A 144 -9.69 14.90 11.52
CA LEU A 144 -9.09 13.93 12.46
C LEU A 144 -10.06 12.79 12.80
N ASN A 145 -11.32 13.10 13.10
CA ASN A 145 -12.31 12.07 13.41
C ASN A 145 -12.60 11.17 12.22
N ARG A 146 -12.69 11.74 11.00
CA ARG A 146 -12.80 10.98 9.76
C ARG A 146 -11.57 10.09 9.53
N PHE A 147 -10.37 10.62 9.74
CA PHE A 147 -9.13 9.89 9.57
C PHE A 147 -9.07 8.66 10.48
N LYS A 148 -9.40 8.81 11.78
CA LYS A 148 -9.48 7.69 12.73
C LYS A 148 -10.41 6.57 12.25
N ALA A 149 -11.58 6.92 11.73
CA ALA A 149 -12.52 5.95 11.18
C ALA A 149 -11.98 5.28 9.89
N ASN A 150 -11.26 6.04 9.06
CA ASN A 150 -10.69 5.53 7.80
C ASN A 150 -9.51 4.59 8.04
N VAL A 151 -8.67 4.83 9.05
CA VAL A 151 -7.54 3.94 9.38
C VAL A 151 -8.04 2.53 9.74
N GLN A 152 -9.13 2.44 10.50
CA GLN A 152 -9.73 1.16 10.84
C GLN A 152 -10.26 0.43 9.59
N ARG A 153 -11.00 1.12 8.72
CA ARG A 153 -11.48 0.57 7.44
C ARG A 153 -10.36 0.17 6.49
N SER A 154 -9.27 0.93 6.46
CA SER A 154 -8.08 0.61 5.66
C SER A 154 -7.48 -0.73 6.09
N ARG A 155 -7.39 -0.97 7.40
CA ARG A 155 -6.94 -2.24 7.96
C ARG A 155 -7.86 -3.40 7.57
N GLU A 156 -9.18 -3.23 7.70
CA GLU A 156 -10.15 -4.23 7.29
C GLU A 156 -10.03 -4.59 5.79
N GLY A 157 -9.83 -3.58 4.93
CA GLY A 157 -9.56 -3.78 3.51
C GLY A 157 -8.28 -4.59 3.24
N ILE A 158 -7.17 -4.27 3.92
CA ILE A 158 -5.92 -5.03 3.78
C ILE A 158 -6.09 -6.46 4.30
N SER A 159 -6.75 -6.65 5.44
CA SER A 159 -7.04 -7.97 6.00
C SER A 159 -7.85 -8.84 5.04
N LEU A 160 -8.84 -8.27 4.36
CA LEU A 160 -9.61 -8.98 3.32
C LEU A 160 -8.71 -9.44 2.18
N ILE A 161 -7.84 -8.56 1.66
CA ILE A 161 -6.93 -8.95 0.57
C ILE A 161 -5.92 -9.99 1.04
N LEU A 162 -5.40 -9.89 2.26
CA LEU A 162 -4.53 -10.91 2.85
C LEU A 162 -5.22 -12.28 2.89
N GLU A 163 -6.48 -12.34 3.31
CA GLU A 163 -7.26 -13.57 3.30
C GLU A 163 -7.40 -14.15 1.88
N MET A 164 -7.76 -13.31 0.91
CA MET A 164 -7.84 -13.72 -0.50
C MET A 164 -6.50 -14.25 -1.04
N LEU A 165 -5.39 -13.59 -0.71
CA LEU A 165 -4.05 -14.02 -1.12
C LEU A 165 -3.64 -15.36 -0.49
N ARG A 166 -4.05 -15.63 0.75
CA ARG A 166 -3.81 -16.92 1.41
C ARG A 166 -4.61 -18.04 0.76
N GLN A 167 -5.86 -17.78 0.41
CA GLN A 167 -6.73 -18.75 -0.28
C GLN A 167 -6.26 -19.01 -1.72
N ALA A 168 -5.81 -17.97 -2.41
CA ALA A 168 -5.34 -18.05 -3.80
C ALA A 168 -3.98 -18.73 -3.94
N ARG A 169 -3.17 -18.79 -2.88
CA ARG A 169 -2.05 -19.74 -2.80
C ARG A 169 -2.65 -21.12 -2.60
N PRO A 170 -2.63 -22.03 -3.59
CA PRO A 170 -2.79 -23.42 -3.27
C PRO A 170 -1.68 -23.72 -2.26
N GLN A 171 -2.01 -24.37 -1.14
CA GLN A 171 -1.00 -25.19 -0.51
C GLN A 171 -0.35 -25.95 -1.66
N THR A 172 0.97 -25.81 -1.85
CA THR A 172 1.70 -26.75 -2.69
C THR A 172 1.22 -28.11 -2.23
N MET A 173 0.36 -28.76 -3.03
CA MET A 173 -0.06 -30.12 -2.78
C MET A 173 1.27 -30.83 -2.58
N GLY A 174 1.50 -31.36 -1.38
CA GLY A 174 2.63 -32.21 -1.12
C GLY A 174 2.48 -33.46 -1.98
N MET A 175 2.79 -33.35 -3.27
CA MET A 175 3.27 -34.48 -4.05
C MET A 175 4.61 -34.81 -3.42
N GLY A 176 4.63 -35.96 -2.76
CA GLY A 176 5.59 -36.32 -1.73
C GLY A 176 7.04 -36.14 -2.13
N GLY A 177 7.87 -36.00 -1.10
CA GLY A 177 9.28 -36.34 -1.21
C GLY A 177 9.39 -37.79 -1.66
N VAL A 178 9.53 -38.00 -2.97
CA VAL A 178 10.20 -39.19 -3.46
C VAL A 178 11.68 -38.89 -3.29
N SER A 179 12.19 -39.30 -2.12
CA SER A 179 13.59 -39.65 -1.98
C SER A 179 13.85 -40.78 -2.99
N MET A 180 14.36 -40.44 -4.16
CA MET A 180 14.96 -41.41 -5.06
C MET A 180 16.47 -41.24 -4.95
N ALA A 181 17.04 -41.89 -3.93
CA ALA A 181 18.42 -42.32 -3.97
C ALA A 181 18.56 -43.27 -5.17
N LEU A 182 19.24 -42.80 -6.23
CA LEU A 182 19.74 -43.67 -7.29
C LEU A 182 21.21 -43.31 -7.55
N SER A 183 22.05 -44.05 -6.82
CA SER A 183 23.30 -44.70 -7.23
C SER A 183 24.08 -44.15 -8.44
N ASN A 184 25.36 -43.88 -8.18
CA ASN A 184 26.50 -43.91 -9.10
C ASN A 184 26.39 -44.92 -10.25
N SER A 185 26.61 -44.45 -11.50
CA SER A 185 27.57 -45.00 -12.49
C SER A 185 27.47 -44.28 -13.86
N PRO A 186 28.51 -44.32 -14.73
CA PRO A 186 29.05 -43.13 -15.37
C PRO A 186 28.69 -42.88 -16.85
N SER A 187 28.84 -41.60 -17.21
CA SER A 187 29.19 -40.97 -18.50
C SER A 187 29.07 -41.78 -19.80
N LEU A 188 28.15 -41.36 -20.67
CA LEU A 188 28.29 -41.46 -22.13
C LEU A 188 27.52 -40.30 -22.79
N TYR A 189 28.19 -39.16 -22.99
CA TYR A 189 27.86 -38.26 -24.08
C TYR A 189 29.16 -37.77 -24.69
N GLU A 190 29.49 -38.39 -25.81
CA GLU A 190 30.59 -38.06 -26.71
C GLU A 190 30.47 -36.64 -27.24
N SER A 191 31.59 -35.93 -27.17
CA SER A 191 31.89 -34.71 -27.89
C SER A 191 31.83 -34.97 -29.40
N ARG A 192 30.93 -34.30 -30.13
CA ARG A 192 31.07 -34.14 -31.58
C ARG A 192 31.62 -32.76 -31.90
N ASN A 193 32.90 -32.75 -32.22
CA ASN A 193 33.60 -31.66 -32.89
C ASN A 193 32.95 -31.41 -34.26
N TYR A 194 32.68 -30.14 -34.56
CA TYR A 194 32.56 -29.67 -35.95
C TYR A 194 33.77 -28.77 -36.22
N GLU A 195 34.84 -29.38 -36.75
CA GLU A 195 35.83 -28.66 -37.55
C GLU A 195 35.33 -28.65 -39.00
N LEU A 196 35.30 -27.46 -39.60
CA LEU A 196 35.26 -27.29 -41.05
C LEU A 196 36.50 -26.47 -41.42
N ARG A 197 37.47 -27.16 -42.03
CA ARG A 197 38.41 -26.62 -43.03
C ARG A 197 37.74 -26.85 -44.39
N ASP A 198 37.86 -26.02 -45.43
CA ASP A 198 38.90 -25.09 -45.87
C ASP A 198 38.32 -23.71 -46.27
#